data_AF-A0A2R4FGU5-F1
#
_entry.id   AF-A0A2R4FGU5-F1
#
_cell.length_a   1.000
_cell.length_b   1.000
_cell.length_c   1.000
_cell.angle_alpha   90.00
_cell.angle_beta   90.00
_cell.angle_gamma   90.00
#
_symmetry.space_group_name_H-M   'P 1'
#
loop_
_entity.id
_entity.type
_entity.pdbx_description
1 polymer ?
#
loop_
_entity_poly.entity_id
_entity_poly.type
_entity_poly.pdbx_seq_one_letter_code
_entity_poly.pdbx_strand_id
1 'polypeptide(L)'
;MSVDGLTDLWDKLFGAQPDPPPLLVLITGLVALTVVLTRLPWRIGRNAITIAHEGGHALAAVLTGRRLQGIRLHSDTSGLTLSAGRPTGPGMVFTLLAGYLAPSLIGLAGAWVLGGNRITLLLWVAVALLLAMLVMIRNVFGIISIVVTTGVVLGVSWMASPEVQAAFAYTGVWFLLLGGVRPVGELQTLRRRGQLPQSDADQLAWLTRVPGLVWVGVFGAVNLIALLAGAALLTGPILNSTGLPG
;
A
#
# COMPACT_ATOMS: atom_id res chain seq x y z
N MET A 1 22.36 24.41 -3.84
CA MET A 1 22.94 23.12 -3.40
C MET A 1 24.27 22.98 -4.09
N SER A 2 25.35 22.73 -3.34
CA SER A 2 26.67 22.41 -3.91
C SER A 2 26.60 21.04 -4.61
N VAL A 3 27.51 20.81 -5.57
CA VAL A 3 27.63 19.51 -6.26
C VAL A 3 27.85 18.38 -5.25
N ASP A 4 28.64 18.61 -4.21
CA ASP A 4 28.90 17.65 -3.14
C ASP A 4 27.63 17.25 -2.37
N GLY A 5 26.75 18.20 -2.08
CA GLY A 5 25.48 17.92 -1.40
C GLY A 5 24.48 17.13 -2.26
N LEU A 6 24.56 17.23 -3.59
CA LEU A 6 23.77 16.41 -4.50
C LEU A 6 24.32 14.98 -4.55
N THR A 7 25.64 14.81 -4.59
CA THR A 7 26.30 13.50 -4.59
C THR A 7 26.05 12.75 -3.28
N ASP A 8 26.18 13.41 -2.13
CA ASP A 8 25.88 12.82 -0.82
C ASP A 8 24.42 12.36 -0.69
N LEU A 9 23.48 13.15 -1.24
CA LEU A 9 22.07 12.77 -1.29
C LEU A 9 21.83 11.58 -2.22
N TRP A 10 22.50 11.55 -3.38
CA TRP A 10 22.44 10.43 -4.32
C TRP A 10 22.96 9.14 -3.69
N ASP A 11 24.13 9.17 -3.06
CA ASP A 11 24.72 8.02 -2.39
C ASP A 11 23.88 7.55 -1.21
N LYS A 12 23.27 8.46 -0.46
CA LYS A 12 22.37 8.12 0.64
C LYS A 12 21.05 7.50 0.16
N LEU A 13 20.49 7.98 -0.94
CA LEU A 13 19.21 7.47 -1.47
C LEU A 13 19.37 6.13 -2.18
N PHE A 14 20.44 5.93 -2.94
CA PHE A 14 20.62 4.73 -3.77
C PHE A 14 21.64 3.74 -3.21
N GLY A 15 22.36 4.12 -2.14
CA GLY A 15 23.23 3.22 -1.40
C GLY A 15 22.45 2.09 -0.73
N ALA A 16 22.99 0.88 -0.85
CA ALA A 16 22.46 -0.28 -0.15
C ALA A 16 22.83 -0.22 1.34
N GLN A 17 21.87 -0.47 2.21
CA GLN A 17 22.11 -0.66 3.64
C GLN A 17 22.60 -2.10 3.92
N PRO A 18 23.25 -2.35 5.06
CA PRO A 18 23.55 -3.71 5.50
C PRO A 18 22.30 -4.58 5.56
N ASP A 19 22.46 -5.88 5.31
CA ASP A 19 21.35 -6.84 5.42
C ASP A 19 20.76 -6.78 6.84
N PRO A 20 19.42 -6.68 6.97
CA PRO A 20 18.81 -6.77 8.28
C PRO A 20 18.98 -8.19 8.84
N PRO A 21 19.06 -8.34 10.17
CA PRO A 21 19.05 -9.66 10.79
C PRO A 21 17.83 -10.48 10.32
N PRO A 22 17.99 -11.75 9.91
CA PRO A 22 16.86 -12.59 9.48
C PRO A 22 15.67 -12.60 10.45
N LEU A 23 15.97 -12.61 11.75
CA LEU A 23 14.96 -12.59 12.80
C LEU A 23 14.12 -11.30 12.79
N LEU A 24 14.69 -10.16 12.39
CA LEU A 24 13.96 -8.89 12.27
C LEU A 24 12.87 -9.00 11.21
N VAL A 25 13.16 -9.60 10.05
CA VAL A 25 12.19 -9.78 8.96
C VAL A 25 11.01 -10.64 9.41
N LEU A 26 11.28 -11.73 10.13
CA LEU A 26 10.25 -12.64 10.65
C LEU A 26 9.42 -11.98 11.76
N ILE A 27 10.07 -11.31 12.72
CA ILE A 27 9.39 -10.60 13.81
C ILE A 27 8.49 -9.51 13.26
N THR A 28 8.98 -8.68 12.33
CA THR A 28 8.18 -7.60 11.72
C THR A 28 6.99 -8.15 10.93
N GLY A 29 7.16 -9.29 10.24
CA GLY A 29 6.05 -10.02 9.61
C GLY A 29 5.01 -10.50 10.60
N LEU A 30 5.43 -11.10 11.73
CA LEU A 30 4.53 -11.53 12.81
C LEU A 30 3.81 -10.36 13.48
N VAL A 31 4.49 -9.24 13.69
CA VAL A 31 3.89 -8.00 14.21
C VAL A 31 2.83 -7.48 13.25
N ALA A 32 3.15 -7.35 11.97
CA ALA A 32 2.20 -6.92 10.95
C ALA A 32 0.98 -7.85 10.86
N LEU A 33 1.21 -9.17 10.89
CA LEU A 33 0.13 -10.17 10.92
C LEU A 33 -0.75 -10.01 12.16
N THR A 34 -0.15 -9.83 13.33
CA THR A 34 -0.88 -9.60 14.58
C THR A 34 -1.74 -8.34 14.49
N VAL A 35 -1.21 -7.25 13.95
CA VAL A 35 -1.97 -6.00 13.72
C VAL A 35 -3.15 -6.26 12.77
N VAL A 36 -2.93 -7.01 11.69
CA VAL A 36 -3.97 -7.32 10.69
C VAL A 36 -5.04 -8.27 11.23
N LEU A 37 -4.71 -9.19 12.14
CA LEU A 37 -5.67 -10.16 12.69
C LEU A 37 -6.44 -9.63 13.90
N THR A 38 -5.87 -8.69 14.66
CA THR A 38 -6.48 -8.16 15.89
C THR A 38 -7.35 -6.93 15.63
N ARG A 39 -8.50 -6.84 16.31
CA ARG A 39 -9.54 -5.82 16.00
C ARG A 39 -9.07 -4.38 16.24
N LEU A 40 -8.44 -4.12 17.39
CA LEU A 40 -8.10 -2.75 17.80
C LEU A 40 -6.91 -2.18 17.01
N PRO A 41 -5.76 -2.87 16.92
CA PRO A 41 -4.66 -2.44 16.06
C PRO A 41 -5.07 -2.28 14.59
N TRP A 42 -5.85 -3.21 14.04
CA TRP A 42 -6.38 -3.09 12.67
C TRP A 42 -7.19 -1.82 12.47
N ARG A 43 -8.08 -1.46 13.39
CA ARG A 43 -8.90 -0.24 13.27
C ARG A 43 -8.06 1.02 13.12
N ILE A 44 -6.90 1.07 13.78
CA ILE A 44 -5.98 2.20 13.70
C ILE A 44 -5.17 2.13 12.40
N GLY A 45 -4.55 0.98 12.13
CA GLY A 45 -3.66 0.78 10.98
C GLY A 45 -4.38 0.80 9.62
N ARG A 46 -5.66 0.41 9.57
CA ARG A 46 -6.45 0.32 8.34
C ARG A 46 -6.47 1.63 7.54
N ASN A 47 -6.33 2.79 8.18
CA ASN A 47 -6.24 4.07 7.47
C ASN A 47 -5.12 4.09 6.42
N ALA A 48 -3.98 3.45 6.69
CA ALA A 48 -2.89 3.34 5.72
C ALA A 48 -3.29 2.49 4.50
N ILE A 49 -4.08 1.44 4.71
CA ILE A 49 -4.66 0.63 3.61
C ILE A 49 -5.65 1.47 2.80
N THR A 50 -6.52 2.26 3.46
CA THR A 50 -7.44 3.16 2.76
C THR A 50 -6.68 4.22 1.95
N ILE A 51 -5.61 4.81 2.49
CA ILE A 51 -4.76 5.76 1.75
C ILE A 51 -4.18 5.11 0.50
N ALA A 52 -3.63 3.89 0.61
CA ALA A 52 -3.11 3.14 -0.52
C ALA A 52 -4.20 2.78 -1.55
N HIS A 53 -5.40 2.41 -1.09
CA HIS A 53 -6.57 2.11 -1.93
C HIS A 53 -6.99 3.33 -2.75
N GLU A 54 -7.22 4.48 -2.10
CA GLU A 54 -7.58 5.72 -2.80
C GLU A 54 -6.45 6.22 -3.71
N GLY A 55 -5.20 6.07 -3.28
CA GLY A 55 -4.03 6.35 -4.11
C GLY A 55 -3.99 5.49 -5.38
N GLY A 56 -4.41 4.22 -5.28
CA GLY A 56 -4.56 3.32 -6.41
C GLY A 56 -5.57 3.82 -7.44
N HIS A 57 -6.78 4.17 -6.98
CA HIS A 57 -7.80 4.78 -7.85
C HIS A 57 -7.27 6.04 -8.52
N ALA A 58 -6.62 6.92 -7.75
CA ALA A 58 -6.10 8.19 -8.22
C ALA A 58 -5.02 8.00 -9.30
N LEU A 59 -4.05 7.13 -9.05
CA LEU A 59 -2.97 6.84 -9.98
C LEU A 59 -3.50 6.23 -11.28
N ALA A 60 -4.36 5.21 -11.19
CA ALA A 60 -4.95 4.59 -12.36
C ALA A 60 -5.84 5.56 -13.16
N ALA A 61 -6.56 6.44 -12.48
CA ALA A 61 -7.34 7.49 -13.14
C ALA A 61 -6.44 8.42 -13.96
N VAL A 62 -5.35 8.92 -13.38
CA VAL A 62 -4.40 9.80 -14.09
C VAL A 62 -3.74 9.08 -15.27
N LEU A 63 -3.25 7.85 -15.06
CA LEU A 63 -2.59 7.05 -16.11
C LEU A 63 -3.52 6.69 -17.27
N THR A 64 -4.83 6.65 -17.03
CA THR A 64 -5.84 6.36 -18.07
C THR A 64 -6.47 7.62 -18.67
N GLY A 65 -5.90 8.80 -18.39
CA GLY A 65 -6.33 10.08 -18.97
C GLY A 65 -7.58 10.67 -18.33
N ARG A 66 -7.99 10.19 -17.15
CA ARG A 66 -9.07 10.79 -16.35
C ARG A 66 -8.50 11.94 -15.51
N ARG A 67 -9.30 12.99 -15.32
CA ARG A 67 -8.93 14.14 -14.51
C ARG A 67 -9.29 13.90 -13.05
N LEU A 68 -8.29 13.83 -12.18
CA LEU A 68 -8.51 13.73 -10.73
C LEU A 68 -9.04 15.07 -10.17
N GLN A 69 -10.17 15.05 -9.47
CA GLN A 69 -10.78 16.23 -8.85
C GLN A 69 -10.36 16.36 -7.37
N GLY A 70 -10.27 15.23 -6.68
CA GLY A 70 -9.82 15.21 -5.29
C GLY A 70 -10.13 13.88 -4.62
N ILE A 71 -9.58 13.72 -3.42
CA ILE A 71 -9.72 12.55 -2.58
C ILE A 71 -10.28 13.00 -1.23
N ARG A 72 -11.20 12.21 -0.67
CA ARG A 72 -11.69 12.40 0.70
C ARG A 72 -11.44 11.12 1.49
N LEU A 73 -10.93 11.25 2.71
CA LEU A 73 -10.74 10.14 3.64
C LEU A 73 -11.61 10.38 4.86
N HIS A 74 -12.24 9.37 5.42
CA HIS A 74 -13.15 9.51 6.56
C HIS A 74 -12.69 8.67 7.75
N SER A 75 -13.14 9.06 8.95
CA SER A 75 -12.75 8.42 10.22
C SER A 75 -13.28 7.00 10.39
N ASP A 76 -14.32 6.64 9.63
CA ASP A 76 -14.83 5.27 9.53
C ASP A 76 -14.00 4.40 8.57
N THR A 77 -12.83 4.90 8.14
CA THR A 77 -11.88 4.26 7.21
C THR A 77 -12.40 4.11 5.78
N SER A 78 -13.51 4.77 5.44
CA SER A 78 -13.95 4.91 4.05
C SER A 78 -13.14 5.99 3.32
N GLY A 79 -13.00 5.83 2.02
CA GLY A 79 -12.39 6.80 1.13
C GLY A 79 -13.29 7.09 -0.07
N LEU A 80 -13.05 8.22 -0.72
CA LEU A 80 -13.71 8.58 -1.97
C LEU A 80 -12.75 9.33 -2.87
N THR A 81 -12.38 8.69 -3.98
CA THR A 81 -11.61 9.30 -5.05
C THR A 81 -12.52 9.80 -6.16
N LEU A 82 -12.59 11.12 -6.33
CA LEU A 82 -13.38 11.78 -7.36
C LEU A 82 -12.53 12.02 -8.61
N SER A 83 -12.94 11.46 -9.73
CA SER A 83 -12.31 11.67 -11.05
C SER A 83 -13.36 11.95 -12.12
N ALA A 84 -13.02 12.82 -13.08
CA ALA A 84 -13.83 13.17 -14.23
C ALA A 84 -13.26 12.57 -15.51
N GLY A 85 -14.13 12.07 -16.37
CA GLY A 85 -13.78 11.40 -17.62
C GLY A 85 -14.95 10.57 -18.11
N ARG A 86 -14.72 9.70 -19.11
CA ARG A 86 -15.77 8.78 -19.57
C ARG A 86 -16.17 7.84 -18.43
N PRO A 87 -17.47 7.74 -18.08
CA PRO A 87 -17.92 6.89 -16.97
C PRO A 87 -17.87 5.39 -17.30
N THR A 88 -17.57 5.05 -18.55
CA THR A 88 -17.45 3.67 -19.04
C THR A 88 -16.14 3.46 -19.81
N GLY A 89 -15.80 2.20 -20.07
CA GLY A 89 -14.62 1.82 -20.85
C GLY A 89 -13.41 1.45 -19.98
N PRO A 90 -12.28 1.13 -20.63
CA PRO A 90 -11.12 0.51 -19.97
C PRO A 90 -10.53 1.40 -18.88
N GLY A 91 -10.51 2.73 -19.06
CA GLY A 91 -9.99 3.65 -18.03
C GLY A 91 -10.77 3.56 -16.72
N MET A 92 -12.10 3.47 -16.76
CA MET A 92 -12.92 3.29 -15.56
C MET A 92 -12.71 1.90 -14.94
N VAL A 93 -12.58 0.85 -15.77
CA VAL A 93 -12.28 -0.51 -15.30
C VAL A 93 -10.95 -0.55 -14.55
N PHE A 94 -9.89 0.03 -15.11
CA PHE A 94 -8.58 0.12 -14.44
C PHE A 94 -8.64 0.95 -13.16
N THR A 95 -9.36 2.08 -13.16
CA THR A 95 -9.56 2.86 -11.93
C THR A 95 -10.20 2.00 -10.85
N LEU A 96 -11.31 1.31 -11.13
CA LEU A 96 -12.04 0.51 -10.14
C LEU A 96 -11.25 -0.72 -9.66
N LEU A 97 -10.47 -1.34 -10.55
CA LEU A 97 -9.56 -2.40 -10.16
C LEU A 97 -8.51 -1.88 -9.17
N ALA A 98 -7.86 -0.77 -9.51
CA ALA A 98 -6.66 -0.32 -8.82
C ALA A 98 -6.82 -0.10 -7.32
N GLY A 99 -8.02 0.24 -6.81
CA GLY A 99 -8.26 0.42 -5.38
C GLY A 99 -7.87 -0.80 -4.57
N TYR A 100 -8.55 -1.93 -4.79
CA TYR A 100 -8.30 -3.16 -4.03
C TYR A 100 -6.94 -3.81 -4.30
N LEU A 101 -6.34 -3.57 -5.48
CA LEU A 101 -5.04 -4.11 -5.84
C LEU A 101 -3.87 -3.30 -5.25
N ALA A 102 -4.02 -1.98 -5.09
CA ALA A 102 -2.91 -1.09 -4.79
C ALA A 102 -2.16 -1.41 -3.48
N PRO A 103 -2.81 -1.70 -2.33
CA PRO A 103 -2.09 -1.96 -1.09
C PRO A 103 -1.08 -3.11 -1.23
N SER A 104 -1.51 -4.28 -1.73
CA SER A 104 -0.62 -5.43 -1.88
C SER A 104 0.40 -5.23 -3.01
N LEU A 105 0.07 -4.52 -4.10
CA LEU A 105 1.05 -4.22 -5.16
C LEU A 105 2.12 -3.21 -4.70
N ILE A 106 1.75 -2.20 -3.90
CA ILE A 106 2.72 -1.29 -3.26
C ILE A 106 3.58 -2.06 -2.27
N GLY A 107 2.98 -2.96 -1.47
CA GLY A 107 3.73 -3.87 -0.61
C GLY A 107 4.73 -4.72 -1.40
N LEU A 108 4.34 -5.30 -2.53
CA LEU A 108 5.22 -6.10 -3.38
C LEU A 108 6.37 -5.27 -3.96
N ALA A 109 6.08 -4.07 -4.45
CA ALA A 109 7.11 -3.14 -4.90
C ALA A 109 8.08 -2.76 -3.76
N GLY A 110 7.55 -2.53 -2.56
CA GLY A 110 8.34 -2.30 -1.37
C GLY A 110 9.24 -3.48 -1.01
N ALA A 111 8.71 -4.71 -1.09
CA ALA A 111 9.49 -5.93 -0.88
C ALA A 111 10.63 -6.07 -1.88
N TRP A 112 10.40 -5.73 -3.15
CA TRP A 112 11.45 -5.72 -4.16
C TRP A 112 12.55 -4.68 -3.86
N VAL A 113 12.17 -3.47 -3.44
CA VAL A 113 13.13 -2.42 -3.03
C VAL A 113 13.92 -2.84 -1.78
N LEU A 114 13.26 -3.49 -0.81
CA LEU A 114 13.91 -4.02 0.39
C LEU A 114 14.86 -5.19 0.09
N GLY A 115 14.54 -6.03 -0.90
CA GLY A 115 15.45 -7.11 -1.35
C GLY A 115 16.75 -6.60 -2.00
N GLY A 116 16.78 -5.33 -2.42
CA GLY A 116 18.02 -4.63 -2.82
C GLY A 116 18.64 -3.80 -1.69
N ASN A 117 18.17 -3.96 -0.45
CA ASN A 117 18.54 -3.20 0.73
C ASN A 117 18.48 -1.68 0.56
N ARG A 118 17.44 -1.17 -0.11
CA ARG A 118 17.25 0.28 -0.31
C ARG A 118 16.16 0.82 0.60
N ILE A 119 16.36 0.68 1.91
CA ILE A 119 15.42 1.10 2.96
C ILE A 119 15.18 2.61 2.90
N THR A 120 16.25 3.40 2.81
CA THR A 120 16.12 4.86 2.74
C THR A 120 15.34 5.29 1.50
N LEU A 121 15.63 4.70 0.33
CA LEU A 121 14.85 4.94 -0.89
C LEU A 121 13.36 4.69 -0.68
N LEU A 122 13.01 3.54 -0.08
CA LEU A 122 11.62 3.16 0.17
C LEU A 122 10.90 4.20 1.04
N LEU A 123 11.53 4.64 2.14
CA LEU A 123 10.94 5.63 3.04
C LEU A 123 10.72 6.97 2.33
N TRP A 124 11.67 7.42 1.53
CA TRP A 124 11.56 8.67 0.78
C TRP A 124 10.51 8.60 -0.34
N VAL A 125 10.41 7.47 -1.04
CA VAL A 125 9.33 7.23 -2.01
C VAL A 125 7.97 7.24 -1.32
N ALA A 126 7.84 6.61 -0.15
CA ALA A 126 6.60 6.62 0.63
C ALA A 126 6.21 8.05 1.03
N VAL A 127 7.17 8.86 1.50
CA VAL A 127 6.95 10.29 1.79
C VAL A 127 6.49 11.05 0.55
N ALA A 128 7.16 10.87 -0.59
CA ALA A 128 6.80 11.54 -1.83
C ALA A 128 5.37 11.20 -2.28
N LEU A 129 4.98 9.92 -2.18
CA LEU A 129 3.62 9.47 -2.48
C LEU A 129 2.58 10.07 -1.53
N LEU A 130 2.88 10.13 -0.23
CA LEU A 130 2.00 10.75 0.77
C LEU A 130 1.85 12.26 0.54
N LEU A 131 2.92 12.96 0.20
CA LEU A 131 2.87 14.38 -0.15
C LEU A 131 2.09 14.63 -1.45
N ALA A 132 2.25 13.78 -2.46
CA ALA A 132 1.45 13.85 -3.68
C ALA A 132 -0.04 13.63 -3.38
N MET A 133 -0.37 12.66 -2.53
CA MET A 133 -1.73 12.45 -2.02
C MET A 133 -2.25 13.67 -1.27
N LEU A 134 -1.44 14.31 -0.42
CA LEU A 134 -1.84 15.47 0.38
C LEU A 134 -2.39 16.60 -0.50
N VAL A 135 -1.76 16.87 -1.65
CA VAL A 135 -2.22 17.89 -2.63
C VAL A 135 -3.64 17.58 -3.13
N MET A 136 -4.00 16.32 -3.20
CA MET A 136 -5.30 15.85 -3.70
C MET A 136 -6.37 15.73 -2.63
N ILE A 137 -6.01 15.73 -1.33
CA ILE A 137 -6.98 15.61 -0.25
C ILE A 137 -7.82 16.88 -0.11
N ARG A 138 -9.14 16.70 0.00
CA ARG A 138 -10.12 17.80 0.05
C ARG A 138 -10.92 17.87 1.36
N ASN A 139 -10.50 17.18 2.42
CA ASN A 139 -11.20 17.20 3.70
C ASN A 139 -10.24 17.13 4.90
N VAL A 140 -10.66 17.73 6.03
CA VAL A 140 -9.82 17.92 7.23
C VAL A 140 -9.29 16.61 7.80
N PHE A 141 -10.13 15.59 7.94
CA PHE A 141 -9.70 14.30 8.46
C PHE A 141 -8.61 13.67 7.59
N GLY A 142 -8.77 13.73 6.26
CA GLY A 142 -7.75 13.23 5.34
C GLY A 142 -6.44 14.01 5.45
N ILE A 143 -6.49 15.34 5.59
CA ILE A 143 -5.30 16.19 5.77
C ILE A 143 -4.56 15.75 7.04
N ILE A 144 -5.26 15.65 8.17
CA ILE A 144 -4.67 15.20 9.44
C ILE A 144 -4.07 13.80 9.28
N SER A 145 -4.79 12.87 8.67
CA SER A 145 -4.35 11.49 8.46
C SER A 145 -3.06 11.41 7.64
N ILE A 146 -2.99 12.14 6.53
CA ILE A 146 -1.81 12.18 5.66
C ILE A 146 -0.66 12.91 6.34
N VAL A 147 -0.90 14.05 7.00
CA VAL A 147 0.14 14.81 7.71
C VAL A 147 0.75 13.99 8.85
N VAL A 148 -0.07 13.35 9.68
CA VAL A 148 0.41 12.48 10.78
C VAL A 148 1.20 11.30 10.21
N THR A 149 0.68 10.61 9.20
CA THR A 149 1.37 9.47 8.58
C THR A 149 2.70 9.91 7.96
N THR A 150 2.71 11.03 7.22
CA THR A 150 3.92 11.60 6.61
C THR A 150 4.93 11.99 7.68
N GLY A 151 4.48 12.64 8.76
CA GLY A 151 5.33 13.03 9.89
C GLY A 151 5.98 11.84 10.57
N VAL A 152 5.26 10.73 10.76
CA VAL A 152 5.82 9.49 11.31
C VAL A 152 6.89 8.91 10.37
N VAL A 153 6.58 8.77 9.07
CA VAL A 153 7.54 8.21 8.10
C VAL A 153 8.78 9.10 7.96
N LEU A 154 8.61 10.42 7.88
CA LEU A 154 9.71 11.38 7.85
C LEU A 154 10.54 11.34 9.13
N GLY A 155 9.89 11.31 10.30
CA GLY A 155 10.55 11.24 11.59
C GLY A 155 11.43 10.00 11.70
N VAL A 156 10.91 8.83 11.30
CA VAL A 156 11.70 7.59 11.23
C VAL A 156 12.84 7.72 10.22
N SER A 157 12.57 8.22 9.02
CA SER A 157 13.57 8.36 7.94
C SER A 157 14.75 9.26 8.32
N TRP A 158 14.51 10.34 9.09
CA TRP A 158 15.55 11.28 9.47
C TRP A 158 16.22 11.01 10.81
N MET A 159 15.47 10.53 11.81
CA MET A 159 15.93 10.51 13.20
C MET A 159 16.24 9.11 13.73
N ALA A 160 15.71 8.06 13.12
CA ALA A 160 15.87 6.71 13.64
C ALA A 160 17.19 6.07 13.20
N SER A 161 17.70 5.13 14.00
CA SER A 161 18.85 4.30 13.64
C SER A 161 18.52 3.39 12.43
N PRO A 162 19.53 2.88 11.70
CA PRO A 162 19.31 2.00 10.55
C PRO A 162 18.44 0.78 10.88
N GLU A 163 18.59 0.19 12.08
CA GLU A 163 17.82 -0.98 12.53
C GLU A 163 16.35 -0.63 12.74
N VAL A 164 16.06 0.54 13.29
CA VAL A 164 14.69 1.02 13.49
C VAL A 164 14.04 1.41 12.16
N GLN A 165 14.79 2.02 11.24
CA GLN A 165 14.34 2.26 9.87
C GLN A 165 14.00 0.96 9.15
N ALA A 166 14.86 -0.05 9.27
CA ALA A 166 14.62 -1.39 8.73
C ALA A 166 13.36 -2.01 9.35
N ALA A 167 13.25 -2.05 10.68
CA ALA A 167 12.09 -2.62 11.37
C ALA A 167 10.78 -1.95 10.93
N PHE A 168 10.78 -0.61 10.83
CA PHE A 168 9.63 0.16 10.37
C PHE A 168 9.28 -0.14 8.91
N ALA A 169 10.27 -0.13 8.01
CA ALA A 169 10.07 -0.38 6.59
C ALA A 169 9.55 -1.80 6.32
N TYR A 170 10.16 -2.81 6.94
CA TYR A 170 9.72 -4.21 6.82
C TYR A 170 8.32 -4.41 7.40
N THR A 171 8.02 -3.82 8.57
CA THR A 171 6.66 -3.88 9.15
C THR A 171 5.64 -3.24 8.22
N GLY A 172 5.95 -2.07 7.65
CA GLY A 172 5.08 -1.37 6.71
C GLY A 172 4.81 -2.18 5.44
N VAL A 173 5.85 -2.79 4.86
CA VAL A 173 5.72 -3.65 3.68
C VAL A 173 4.88 -4.89 3.98
N TRP A 174 5.18 -5.61 5.06
CA TRP A 174 4.36 -6.75 5.50
C TRP A 174 2.91 -6.36 5.77
N PHE A 175 2.70 -5.21 6.41
CA PHE A 175 1.38 -4.68 6.70
C PHE A 175 0.59 -4.38 5.42
N LEU A 176 1.21 -3.80 4.39
CA LEU A 176 0.56 -3.55 3.10
C LEU A 176 0.21 -4.86 2.36
N LEU A 177 1.13 -5.83 2.36
CA LEU A 177 0.92 -7.14 1.73
C LEU A 177 -0.26 -7.91 2.39
N LEU A 178 -0.23 -8.04 3.72
CA LEU A 178 -1.23 -8.76 4.51
C LEU A 178 -2.55 -7.97 4.60
N GLY A 179 -2.44 -6.67 4.84
CA GLY A 179 -3.56 -5.75 5.02
C GLY A 179 -4.33 -5.49 3.73
N GLY A 180 -3.77 -5.72 2.54
CA GLY A 180 -4.52 -5.68 1.28
C GLY A 180 -5.47 -6.86 1.09
N VAL A 181 -5.21 -8.01 1.74
CA VAL A 181 -6.06 -9.21 1.62
C VAL A 181 -7.35 -9.08 2.44
N ARG A 182 -7.25 -8.57 3.68
CA ARG A 182 -8.38 -8.52 4.63
C ARG A 182 -9.60 -7.71 4.11
N PRO A 183 -9.44 -6.50 3.52
CA PRO A 183 -10.55 -5.73 2.96
C PRO A 183 -11.34 -6.45 1.86
N VAL A 184 -10.74 -7.38 1.11
CA VAL A 184 -11.47 -8.16 0.09
C VAL A 184 -12.52 -9.07 0.74
N GLY A 185 -12.18 -9.70 1.87
CA GLY A 185 -13.12 -10.49 2.66
C GLY A 185 -14.19 -9.65 3.34
N GLU A 186 -13.81 -8.48 3.85
CA GLU A 186 -14.76 -7.50 4.43
C GLU A 186 -15.75 -7.00 3.38
N LEU A 187 -15.26 -6.63 2.19
CA LEU A 187 -16.07 -6.26 1.02
C LEU A 187 -17.10 -7.34 0.71
N GLN A 188 -16.66 -8.59 0.57
CA GLN A 188 -17.56 -9.68 0.23
C GLN A 188 -18.62 -9.93 1.29
N THR A 189 -18.26 -9.80 2.57
CA THR A 189 -19.19 -9.93 3.70
C THR A 189 -20.26 -8.84 3.64
N LEU A 190 -19.86 -7.59 3.38
CA LEU A 190 -20.78 -6.46 3.26
C LEU A 190 -21.69 -6.56 2.03
N ARG A 191 -21.14 -6.98 0.89
CA ARG A 191 -21.89 -7.21 -0.36
C ARG A 191 -22.95 -8.30 -0.18
N ARG A 192 -22.61 -9.43 0.44
CA ARG A 192 -23.56 -10.52 0.74
C ARG A 192 -24.72 -10.07 1.63
N ARG A 193 -24.49 -9.07 2.49
CA ARG A 193 -25.52 -8.49 3.38
C ARG A 193 -26.28 -7.32 2.75
N GLY A 194 -25.96 -6.91 1.53
CA GLY A 194 -26.56 -5.75 0.86
C GLY A 194 -26.19 -4.40 1.50
N GLN A 195 -25.11 -4.34 2.29
CA GLN A 195 -24.73 -3.17 3.10
C GLN A 195 -23.77 -2.22 2.40
N LEU A 196 -23.27 -2.57 1.22
CA LEU A 196 -22.36 -1.74 0.43
C LEU A 196 -22.75 -1.73 -1.05
N PRO A 197 -23.92 -1.13 -1.38
CA PRO A 197 -24.32 -0.96 -2.77
C PRO A 197 -23.30 -0.08 -3.51
N GLN A 198 -23.03 -0.40 -4.78
CA GLN A 198 -22.09 0.34 -5.64
C GLN A 198 -20.61 0.23 -5.25
N SER A 199 -20.21 -0.86 -4.60
CA SER A 199 -18.78 -1.16 -4.42
C SER A 199 -18.03 -1.25 -5.75
N ASP A 200 -16.69 -1.17 -5.74
CA ASP A 200 -15.89 -1.29 -6.95
C ASP A 200 -16.21 -2.57 -7.74
N ALA A 201 -16.42 -3.68 -7.03
CA ALA A 201 -16.82 -4.95 -7.64
C ALA A 201 -18.21 -4.89 -8.31
N ASP A 202 -19.15 -4.13 -7.75
CA ASP A 202 -20.49 -3.96 -8.33
C ASP A 202 -20.46 -3.01 -9.54
N GLN A 203 -19.65 -1.95 -9.47
CA GLN A 203 -19.44 -1.04 -10.59
C GLN A 203 -18.73 -1.75 -11.75
N LEU A 204 -17.70 -2.56 -11.45
CA LEU A 204 -17.05 -3.43 -12.44
C LEU A 204 -18.04 -4.44 -13.03
N ALA A 205 -18.92 -5.01 -12.21
CA ALA A 205 -19.92 -5.95 -12.71
C ALA A 205 -20.90 -5.29 -13.69
N TRP A 206 -21.33 -4.07 -13.37
CA TRP A 206 -22.17 -3.29 -14.28
C TRP A 206 -21.44 -2.93 -15.59
N LEU A 207 -20.18 -2.48 -15.51
CA LEU A 207 -19.39 -2.07 -16.68
C LEU A 207 -19.03 -3.23 -17.61
N THR A 208 -18.70 -4.39 -17.05
CA THR A 208 -18.13 -5.53 -17.79
C THR A 208 -19.13 -6.64 -18.05
N ARG A 209 -20.31 -6.59 -17.41
CA ARG A 209 -21.33 -7.65 -17.39
C ARG A 209 -20.85 -8.96 -16.77
N VAL A 210 -19.70 -8.94 -16.08
CA VAL A 210 -19.14 -10.08 -15.34
C VAL A 210 -19.62 -10.01 -13.88
N PRO A 211 -20.10 -11.09 -13.25
CA PRO A 211 -20.62 -11.02 -11.89
C PRO A 211 -19.61 -10.45 -10.87
N GLY A 212 -20.06 -9.58 -9.95
CA GLY A 212 -19.17 -8.94 -8.98
C GLY A 212 -18.41 -9.92 -8.08
N LEU A 213 -18.91 -11.14 -7.88
CA LEU A 213 -18.17 -12.20 -7.18
C LEU A 213 -16.88 -12.60 -7.90
N VAL A 214 -16.86 -12.58 -9.24
CA VAL A 214 -15.66 -12.86 -10.03
C VAL A 214 -14.62 -11.76 -9.78
N TRP A 215 -15.04 -10.49 -9.75
CA TRP A 215 -14.15 -9.37 -9.45
C TRP A 215 -13.59 -9.42 -8.03
N VAL A 216 -14.40 -9.80 -7.03
CA VAL A 216 -13.91 -10.10 -5.67
C VAL A 216 -12.86 -11.21 -5.70
N GLY A 217 -13.10 -12.26 -6.49
CA GLY A 217 -12.13 -13.34 -6.71
C GLY A 217 -10.82 -12.86 -7.33
N VAL A 218 -10.88 -11.98 -8.33
CA VAL A 218 -9.71 -11.35 -8.96
C VAL A 218 -8.93 -10.52 -7.93
N PHE A 219 -9.61 -9.69 -7.12
CA PHE A 219 -8.97 -8.92 -6.05
C PHE A 219 -8.24 -9.83 -5.06
N GLY A 220 -8.92 -10.89 -4.61
CA GLY A 220 -8.33 -11.87 -3.70
C GLY A 220 -7.12 -12.58 -4.31
N ALA A 221 -7.23 -13.04 -5.55
CA ALA A 221 -6.16 -13.75 -6.24
C ALA A 221 -4.92 -12.86 -6.40
N VAL A 222 -5.08 -11.62 -6.88
CA VAL A 222 -3.94 -10.71 -7.07
C VAL A 222 -3.29 -10.34 -5.75
N ASN A 223 -4.09 -10.03 -4.71
CA ASN A 223 -3.54 -9.69 -3.40
C ASN A 223 -2.81 -10.87 -2.74
N LEU A 224 -3.31 -12.10 -2.91
CA LEU A 224 -2.64 -13.31 -2.43
C LEU A 224 -1.36 -13.60 -3.22
N ILE A 225 -1.37 -13.46 -4.55
CA ILE A 225 -0.16 -13.64 -5.37
C ILE A 225 0.89 -12.60 -4.98
N ALA A 226 0.51 -11.33 -4.80
CA ALA A 226 1.41 -10.27 -4.38
C ALA A 226 1.96 -10.53 -2.97
N LEU A 227 1.13 -11.00 -2.03
CA LEU A 227 1.56 -11.42 -0.69
C LEU A 227 2.58 -12.56 -0.75
N LEU A 228 2.31 -13.62 -1.52
CA LEU A 228 3.20 -14.77 -1.62
C LEU A 228 4.52 -14.40 -2.29
N ALA A 229 4.48 -13.65 -3.40
CA ALA A 229 5.67 -13.16 -4.07
C ALA A 229 6.48 -12.20 -3.18
N GLY A 230 5.81 -11.29 -2.49
CA GLY A 230 6.46 -10.36 -1.55
C GLY A 230 7.08 -11.12 -0.37
N ALA A 231 6.38 -12.10 0.19
CA ALA A 231 6.91 -12.96 1.25
C ALA A 231 8.16 -13.71 0.79
N ALA A 232 8.16 -14.26 -0.42
CA ALA A 232 9.32 -14.93 -1.01
C ALA A 232 10.50 -13.97 -1.19
N LEU A 233 10.27 -12.74 -1.65
CA LEU A 233 11.32 -11.72 -1.77
C LEU A 233 11.93 -11.35 -0.41
N LEU A 234 11.10 -11.20 0.62
CA LEU A 234 11.55 -10.80 1.96
C LEU A 234 12.26 -11.94 2.71
N THR A 235 11.81 -13.18 2.53
CA THR A 235 12.32 -14.34 3.29
C THR A 235 13.34 -15.17 2.51
N GLY A 236 13.44 -15.02 1.20
CA GLY A 236 14.39 -15.74 0.34
C GLY A 236 15.85 -15.69 0.83
N PRO A 237 16.40 -14.52 1.20
CA PRO A 237 17.75 -14.43 1.77
C PRO A 237 17.95 -15.25 3.05
N ILE A 238 16.89 -15.40 3.85
CA ILE A 238 16.90 -16.17 5.11
C ILE A 238 16.91 -17.67 4.84
N LEU A 239 16.08 -18.12 3.89
CA LEU A 239 15.99 -19.53 3.52
C LEU A 239 17.31 -20.00 2.87
N ASN A 240 17.88 -19.17 2.00
CA ASN A 240 19.15 -19.45 1.35
C ASN A 240 20.34 -19.50 2.33
N SER A 241 20.34 -18.69 3.38
CA SER A 241 21.41 -18.69 4.40
C SER A 241 21.28 -19.82 5.42
N THR A 242 20.12 -20.46 5.54
CA THR A 242 19.86 -21.59 6.46
C THR A 242 20.00 -22.96 5.80
N GLY A 243 20.27 -23.02 4.48
CA GLY A 243 20.48 -24.27 3.75
C GLY A 243 19.22 -25.11 3.55
N LEU A 244 18.03 -24.54 3.75
CA LEU A 244 16.76 -25.21 3.49
C LEU A 244 16.37 -24.96 2.02
N PRO A 245 16.12 -26.02 1.22
CA PRO A 245 15.72 -25.85 -0.17
C PRO A 245 14.37 -25.13 -0.25
N GLY A 246 14.30 -24.10 -1.11
CA GLY A 246 13.12 -23.28 -1.36
C GLY A 246 12.02 -23.95 -2.18
#